data_AF-R9R930-F1
#
_entry.id   AF-R9R930-F1
#
_cell.length_a   1.000
_cell.length_b   1.000
_cell.length_c   1.000
_cell.angle_alpha   90.00
_cell.angle_beta   90.00
_cell.angle_gamma   90.00
#
_symmetry.space_group_name_H-M   'P 1'
#
loop_
_entity.id
_entity.type
_entity.pdbx_description
1 polymer ?
#
loop_
_entity_poly.entity_id
_entity_poly.type
_entity_poly.pdbx_seq_one_letter_code
_entity_poly.pdbx_strand_id
1 'polypeptide(L)'
;MKNNNDFDILNLKTELSFRGYSEATKKLYVQTVTNFLNEVNKEAIDIKREDVVRYLDINLKTVSKNTRGVYLNALEFFFEEVLGLDITASIKNYKREFLPKIFISLNDFNILEASVAGKVRLMYLIIREAGLNLGQLVNLRLNDINFENNTLMEKKVSRELLREIQRHCDREAINERIFNVTIYTLINWNNEATEKYLGQRYKIEDIRHGIALEVFLKKGDEEGATKYLGVKKKTSIRQFYKRAGVDYRNK
;
A
#
# COMPACT_ATOMS: atom_id res chain seq x y z
N MET A 1 22.01 -34.14 15.14
CA MET A 1 21.18 -33.37 16.09
C MET A 1 20.25 -32.52 15.23
N LYS A 2 18.96 -32.83 15.18
CA LYS A 2 17.99 -31.99 14.46
C LYS A 2 17.76 -30.76 15.34
N ASN A 3 17.98 -29.57 14.78
CA ASN A 3 18.01 -28.30 15.48
C ASN A 3 16.69 -28.07 16.23
N ASN A 4 16.72 -27.84 17.55
CA ASN A 4 15.53 -27.48 18.34
C ASN A 4 14.78 -26.27 17.73
N ASN A 5 15.52 -25.33 17.13
CA ASN A 5 14.95 -24.21 16.39
C ASN A 5 13.99 -24.62 15.26
N ASP A 6 14.14 -25.79 14.64
CA ASP A 6 13.22 -26.23 13.56
C ASP A 6 11.81 -26.53 14.11
N PHE A 7 11.73 -27.07 15.33
CA PHE A 7 10.45 -27.34 15.99
C PHE A 7 9.78 -26.04 16.42
N ASP A 8 10.53 -25.10 16.98
CA ASP A 8 10.00 -23.79 17.38
C ASP A 8 9.47 -22.99 16.18
N ILE A 9 10.19 -23.02 15.05
CA ILE A 9 9.73 -22.40 13.80
C ILE A 9 8.47 -23.08 13.24
N LEU A 10 8.32 -24.40 13.44
CA LEU A 10 7.11 -25.11 13.04
C LEU A 10 5.91 -24.71 13.91
N ASN A 11 6.10 -24.57 15.22
CA ASN A 11 5.06 -24.08 16.14
C ASN A 11 4.63 -22.66 15.76
N LEU A 12 5.59 -21.77 15.48
CA LEU A 12 5.32 -20.42 15.00
C LEU A 12 4.44 -20.43 13.72
N LYS A 13 4.80 -21.24 12.72
CA LYS A 13 4.02 -21.36 11.47
C LYS A 13 2.59 -21.86 11.71
N THR A 14 2.45 -22.81 12.63
CA THR A 14 1.16 -23.41 13.00
C THR A 14 0.28 -22.37 13.68
N GLU A 15 0.82 -21.67 14.67
CA GLU A 15 0.09 -20.64 15.42
C GLU A 15 -0.34 -19.46 14.53
N LEU A 16 0.55 -18.98 13.65
CA LEU A 16 0.23 -17.94 12.69
C LEU A 16 -0.89 -18.36 11.72
N SER A 17 -0.91 -19.63 11.35
CA SER A 17 -1.95 -20.18 10.45
C SER A 17 -3.27 -20.37 11.17
N PHE A 18 -3.23 -20.89 12.40
CA PHE A 18 -4.40 -21.06 13.27
C PHE A 18 -5.11 -19.72 13.52
N ARG A 19 -4.35 -18.65 13.78
CA ARG A 19 -4.88 -17.30 13.99
C ARG A 19 -5.26 -16.54 12.71
N GLY A 20 -5.12 -17.19 11.54
CA GLY A 20 -5.55 -16.61 10.26
C GLY A 20 -4.75 -15.38 9.80
N TYR A 21 -3.46 -15.30 10.16
CA TYR A 21 -2.61 -14.22 9.67
C TYR A 21 -2.47 -14.25 8.15
N SER A 22 -2.23 -13.09 7.53
CA SER A 22 -1.98 -13.03 6.08
C SER A 22 -0.67 -13.73 5.69
N GLU A 23 -0.60 -14.29 4.49
CA GLU A 23 0.62 -14.95 3.99
C GLU A 23 1.86 -14.03 4.02
N ALA A 24 1.68 -12.73 3.76
CA ALA A 24 2.75 -11.76 3.86
C ALA A 24 3.26 -11.61 5.30
N THR A 25 2.35 -11.57 6.29
CA THR A 25 2.72 -11.51 7.71
C THR A 25 3.38 -12.80 8.16
N LYS A 26 2.86 -13.97 7.76
CA LYS A 26 3.46 -15.28 8.07
C LYS A 26 4.90 -15.33 7.60
N LYS A 27 5.13 -15.01 6.32
CA LYS A 27 6.48 -15.02 5.73
C LYS A 27 7.42 -14.09 6.47
N LEU A 28 6.96 -12.86 6.77
CA LEU A 28 7.76 -11.88 7.48
C LEU A 28 8.14 -12.36 8.88
N TYR A 29 7.17 -12.84 9.66
CA TYR A 29 7.39 -13.26 11.04
C TYR A 29 8.33 -14.45 11.11
N VAL A 30 8.08 -15.47 10.29
CA VAL A 30 8.96 -16.64 10.18
C VAL A 30 10.37 -16.24 9.80
N GLN A 31 10.53 -15.37 8.80
CA GLN A 31 11.85 -14.91 8.37
C GLN A 31 12.57 -14.13 9.47
N THR A 32 11.88 -13.20 10.15
CA THR A 32 12.45 -12.43 11.25
C THR A 32 12.91 -13.32 12.39
N VAL A 33 12.07 -14.25 12.85
CA VAL A 33 12.40 -15.15 13.96
C VAL A 33 13.53 -16.09 13.57
N THR A 34 13.50 -16.66 12.36
CA THR A 34 14.58 -17.54 11.86
C THR A 34 15.92 -16.80 11.83
N ASN A 35 15.94 -15.58 11.28
CA ASN A 35 17.15 -14.76 11.25
C ASN A 35 17.64 -14.41 12.65
N PHE A 36 16.73 -14.10 13.57
CA PHE A 36 17.08 -13.82 14.96
C PHE A 36 17.73 -15.01 15.66
N LEU A 37 17.11 -16.20 15.60
CA LEU A 37 17.63 -17.41 16.23
C LEU A 37 19.01 -17.79 15.68
N ASN A 38 19.20 -17.68 14.36
CA ASN A 38 20.49 -17.95 13.71
C ASN A 38 21.59 -16.97 14.14
N GLU A 39 21.25 -15.69 14.34
CA GLU A 39 22.21 -14.65 14.71
C GLU A 39 22.59 -14.69 16.19
N VAL A 40 21.63 -14.99 17.07
CA VAL A 40 21.90 -15.15 18.50
C VAL A 40 22.62 -16.47 18.78
N ASN A 41 22.36 -17.50 17.97
CA ASN A 41 22.95 -18.83 18.07
C ASN A 41 22.84 -19.43 19.48
N LYS A 42 21.65 -19.30 20.07
CA LYS A 42 21.25 -19.88 21.36
C LYS A 42 19.92 -20.61 21.19
N GLU A 43 19.67 -21.56 22.08
CA GLU A 43 18.36 -22.18 22.25
C GLU A 43 17.35 -21.15 22.74
N ALA A 44 16.10 -21.23 22.29
CA ALA A 44 15.09 -20.21 22.57
C ALA A 44 14.87 -19.94 24.07
N ILE A 45 15.03 -20.96 24.92
CA ILE A 45 14.89 -20.87 26.37
C ILE A 45 16.04 -20.10 27.05
N ASP A 46 17.21 -20.02 26.42
CA ASP A 46 18.40 -19.33 26.96
C ASP A 46 18.48 -17.87 26.50
N ILE A 47 17.58 -17.46 25.60
CA ILE A 47 17.54 -16.10 25.06
C ILE A 47 17.00 -15.15 26.12
N LYS A 48 17.71 -14.04 26.30
CA LYS A 48 17.34 -12.99 27.25
C LYS A 48 16.93 -11.72 26.52
N ARG A 49 16.32 -10.81 27.28
CA ARG A 49 15.97 -9.47 26.82
C ARG A 49 17.15 -8.76 26.13
N GLU A 50 18.35 -8.88 26.68
CA GLU A 50 19.55 -8.22 26.14
C GLU A 50 19.90 -8.71 24.74
N ASP A 51 19.60 -9.97 24.42
CA ASP A 51 19.84 -10.54 23.09
C ASP A 51 18.87 -9.94 22.07
N VAL A 52 17.59 -9.79 22.45
CA VAL A 52 16.57 -9.14 21.62
C VAL A 52 16.94 -7.68 21.35
N VAL A 53 17.29 -6.93 22.40
CA VAL A 53 17.71 -5.53 22.26
C VAL A 53 18.96 -5.42 21.40
N ARG A 54 19.96 -6.29 21.63
CA ARG A 54 21.19 -6.30 20.84
C ARG A 54 20.91 -6.54 19.36
N TYR A 55 20.07 -7.51 19.04
CA TYR A 55 19.71 -7.81 17.66
C TYR A 55 19.02 -6.62 16.97
N LEU A 56 18.02 -6.02 17.64
CA LEU A 56 17.26 -4.90 17.09
C LEU A 56 18.09 -3.61 16.97
N ASP A 57 19.02 -3.37 17.89
CA ASP A 57 19.79 -2.13 17.94
C ASP A 57 21.20 -2.22 17.36
N ILE A 58 21.76 -3.41 17.12
CA ILE A 58 23.08 -3.59 16.49
C ILE A 58 22.95 -4.17 15.09
N ASN A 59 22.31 -5.31 14.94
CA ASN A 59 22.23 -6.03 13.66
C ASN A 59 21.27 -5.32 12.68
N LEU A 60 20.37 -4.48 13.20
CA LEU A 60 19.34 -3.79 12.41
C LEU A 60 19.49 -2.25 12.45
N LYS A 61 20.69 -1.73 12.74
CA LYS A 61 20.97 -0.29 12.81
C LYS A 61 20.59 0.48 11.55
N THR A 62 20.80 -0.12 10.38
CA THR A 62 20.53 0.50 9.08
C THR A 62 19.05 0.47 8.69
N VAL A 63 18.23 -0.25 9.46
CA VAL A 63 16.82 -0.47 9.20
C VAL A 63 15.97 0.61 9.88
N SER A 64 14.91 1.06 9.19
CA SER A 64 14.01 2.10 9.70
C SER A 64 13.39 1.73 11.05
N LYS A 65 13.07 2.72 11.90
CA LYS A 65 12.43 2.47 13.20
C LYS A 65 11.09 1.72 13.06
N ASN A 66 10.32 2.02 12.01
CA ASN A 66 9.07 1.30 11.74
C ASN A 66 9.32 -0.18 11.46
N THR A 67 10.32 -0.50 10.64
CA THR A 67 10.66 -1.89 10.32
C THR A 67 11.19 -2.61 11.55
N ARG A 68 12.03 -1.96 12.38
CA ARG A 68 12.45 -2.52 13.67
C ARG A 68 11.27 -2.79 14.61
N GLY A 69 10.26 -1.91 14.63
CA GLY A 69 9.00 -2.17 15.34
C GLY A 69 8.26 -3.40 14.83
N VAL A 70 8.18 -3.61 13.52
CA VAL A 70 7.55 -4.83 12.97
C VAL A 70 8.34 -6.09 13.34
N TYR A 71 9.66 -6.01 13.38
CA TYR A 71 10.49 -7.13 13.83
C TYR A 71 10.33 -7.40 15.33
N LEU A 72 10.28 -6.36 16.16
CA LEU A 72 9.96 -6.50 17.58
C LEU A 72 8.61 -7.19 17.77
N ASN A 73 7.56 -6.79 17.06
CA ASN A 73 6.25 -7.46 17.13
C ASN A 73 6.31 -8.94 16.76
N ALA A 74 7.14 -9.31 15.78
CA ALA A 74 7.32 -10.73 15.41
C ALA A 74 8.02 -11.53 16.51
N LEU A 75 9.00 -10.91 17.18
CA LEU A 75 9.71 -11.51 18.31
C LEU A 75 8.82 -11.59 19.56
N GLU A 76 8.06 -10.53 19.88
CA GLU A 76 7.04 -10.52 20.94
C GLU A 76 6.04 -11.66 20.74
N PHE A 77 5.47 -11.78 19.54
CA PHE A 77 4.56 -12.87 19.22
C PHE A 77 5.20 -14.26 19.40
N PHE A 78 6.43 -14.45 18.94
CA PHE A 78 7.11 -15.74 19.08
C PHE A 78 7.41 -16.09 20.54
N PHE A 79 8.00 -15.17 21.30
CA PHE A 79 8.40 -15.46 22.68
C PHE A 79 7.21 -15.51 23.62
N GLU A 80 6.34 -14.51 23.61
CA GLU A 80 5.26 -14.40 24.59
C GLU A 80 4.09 -15.34 24.25
N GLU A 81 3.72 -15.44 22.98
CA GLU A 81 2.49 -16.14 22.58
C GLU A 81 2.72 -17.57 22.09
N VAL A 82 3.86 -17.86 21.43
CA VAL A 82 4.17 -19.23 20.98
C VAL A 82 4.92 -20.01 22.07
N LEU A 83 5.89 -19.39 22.74
CA LEU A 83 6.72 -20.06 23.75
C LEU A 83 6.29 -19.79 25.20
N GLY A 84 5.43 -18.80 25.45
CA GLY A 84 5.01 -18.43 26.82
C GLY A 84 6.12 -17.79 27.65
N LEU A 85 7.14 -17.20 27.00
CA LEU A 85 8.31 -16.58 27.62
C LEU A 85 8.18 -15.05 27.61
N ASP A 86 8.16 -14.45 28.80
CA ASP A 86 8.03 -13.01 28.98
C ASP A 86 9.38 -12.25 28.88
N ILE A 87 10.11 -12.46 27.79
CA ILE A 87 11.44 -11.83 27.60
C ILE A 87 11.35 -10.46 26.90
N THR A 88 10.20 -10.14 26.30
CA THR A 88 9.98 -8.92 25.51
C THR A 88 9.06 -7.90 26.15
N ALA A 89 8.21 -8.21 27.15
CA ALA A 89 7.18 -7.25 27.60
C ALA A 89 7.71 -5.93 28.17
N SER A 90 8.97 -5.94 28.62
CA SER A 90 9.61 -4.76 29.18
C SER A 90 10.38 -3.93 28.12
N ILE A 91 10.41 -4.38 26.86
CA ILE A 91 11.00 -3.66 25.72
C ILE A 91 10.01 -2.61 25.23
N LYS A 92 10.45 -1.35 25.17
CA LYS A 92 9.59 -0.27 24.66
C LYS A 92 9.46 -0.37 23.15
N ASN A 93 8.22 -0.38 22.70
CA ASN A 93 7.89 -0.39 21.28
C ASN A 93 8.40 0.86 20.54
N TYR A 94 8.82 0.69 19.29
CA TYR A 94 9.30 1.79 18.45
C TYR A 94 8.14 2.72 18.07
N LYS A 95 8.29 4.02 18.35
CA LYS A 95 7.31 5.02 17.94
C LYS A 95 7.22 5.06 16.41
N ARG A 96 6.02 4.87 15.87
CA ARG A 96 5.78 4.94 14.41
C ARG A 96 6.13 6.32 13.87
N GLU A 97 7.01 6.34 12.88
CA GLU A 97 7.40 7.53 12.14
C GLU A 97 6.69 7.57 10.79
N PHE A 98 6.20 8.74 10.39
CA PHE A 98 5.56 8.94 9.09
C PHE A 98 6.44 9.86 8.26
N LEU A 99 6.78 9.44 7.05
CA LEU A 99 7.51 10.28 6.12
C LEU A 99 6.54 11.22 5.41
N PRO A 100 6.90 12.50 5.22
CA PRO A 100 6.17 13.40 4.35
C PRO A 100 5.99 12.77 2.97
N LYS A 101 4.83 13.02 2.35
CA LYS A 101 4.56 12.55 0.99
C LYS A 101 4.61 13.73 0.02
N ILE A 102 5.13 13.46 -1.17
CA ILE A 102 5.08 14.39 -2.29
C ILE A 102 3.90 13.96 -3.17
N PHE A 103 2.93 14.85 -3.33
CA PHE A 103 1.78 14.64 -4.20
C PHE A 103 1.98 15.39 -5.51
N ILE A 104 1.45 14.85 -6.60
CA ILE A 104 1.42 15.56 -7.88
C ILE A 104 0.50 16.79 -7.77
N SER A 105 0.88 17.89 -8.41
CA SER A 105 -0.04 19.04 -8.59
C SER A 105 -1.07 18.72 -9.68
N LEU A 106 -2.22 19.41 -9.67
CA LEU A 106 -3.21 19.23 -10.73
C LEU A 106 -2.67 19.68 -12.09
N ASN A 107 -1.80 20.70 -12.11
CA ASN A 107 -1.14 21.17 -13.32
C ASN A 107 -0.21 20.10 -13.92
N ASP A 108 0.67 19.51 -13.10
CA ASP A 108 1.58 18.46 -13.55
C ASP A 108 0.82 17.22 -14.01
N PHE A 109 -0.28 16.89 -13.33
CA PHE A 109 -1.15 15.79 -13.76
C PHE A 109 -1.79 16.06 -15.13
N ASN A 110 -2.28 17.28 -15.37
CA ASN A 110 -2.86 17.65 -16.67
C ASN A 110 -1.81 17.58 -17.79
N ILE A 111 -0.58 18.01 -17.52
CA ILE A 111 0.55 17.88 -18.47
C ILE A 111 0.83 16.41 -18.76
N LEU A 112 0.97 15.58 -17.71
CA LEU A 112 1.26 14.16 -17.81
C LEU A 112 0.24 13.43 -18.68
N GLU A 113 -1.04 13.64 -18.39
CA GLU A 113 -2.14 13.00 -19.10
C GLU A 113 -2.24 13.47 -20.56
N ALA A 114 -2.06 14.76 -20.83
CA ALA A 114 -2.06 15.29 -22.19
C ALA A 114 -0.87 14.78 -23.02
N SER A 115 0.22 14.37 -22.36
CA SER A 115 1.46 13.93 -22.99
C SER A 115 1.50 12.43 -23.33
N VAL A 116 0.54 11.63 -22.83
CA VAL A 116 0.45 10.19 -23.09
C VAL A 116 -0.71 9.86 -24.03
N ALA A 117 -0.71 8.64 -24.59
CA ALA A 117 -1.73 8.17 -25.51
C ALA A 117 -2.18 6.74 -25.20
N GLY A 118 -3.27 6.32 -25.86
CA GLY A 118 -3.77 4.95 -25.78
C GLY A 118 -4.10 4.49 -24.36
N LYS A 119 -3.65 3.28 -24.01
CA LYS A 119 -3.95 2.61 -22.73
C LYS A 119 -3.52 3.42 -21.52
N VAL A 120 -2.37 4.11 -21.61
CA VAL A 120 -1.83 4.91 -20.51
C VAL A 120 -2.68 6.16 -20.27
N ARG A 121 -3.11 6.83 -21.34
CA ARG A 121 -4.02 7.98 -21.22
C ARG A 121 -5.38 7.56 -20.64
N LEU A 122 -5.94 6.45 -21.12
CA LEU A 122 -7.19 5.90 -20.60
C LEU A 122 -7.10 5.60 -19.09
N MET A 123 -5.99 5.00 -18.64
CA MET A 123 -5.72 4.77 -17.22
C MET A 123 -5.76 6.08 -16.43
N TYR A 124 -5.14 7.16 -16.90
CA TYR A 124 -5.16 8.46 -16.22
C TYR A 124 -6.53 9.13 -16.24
N LEU A 125 -7.31 9.00 -17.32
CA LEU A 125 -8.68 9.48 -17.35
C LEU A 125 -9.56 8.79 -16.32
N ILE A 126 -9.45 7.46 -16.21
CA ILE A 126 -10.15 6.67 -15.19
C ILE A 126 -9.72 7.11 -13.78
N ILE A 127 -8.42 7.32 -13.55
CA ILE A 127 -7.93 7.85 -12.27
C ILE A 127 -8.53 9.22 -11.99
N ARG A 128 -8.52 10.14 -12.95
CA ARG A 128 -9.02 11.51 -12.75
C ARG A 128 -10.49 11.54 -12.35
N GLU A 129 -11.32 10.78 -13.04
CA GLU A 129 -12.78 10.87 -12.85
C GLU A 129 -13.29 9.92 -11.76
N ALA A 130 -12.85 8.66 -11.77
CA ALA A 130 -13.32 7.65 -10.84
C ALA A 130 -12.40 7.49 -9.61
N GLY A 131 -11.17 7.99 -9.65
CA GLY A 131 -10.24 7.86 -8.53
C GLY A 131 -9.96 6.40 -8.19
N LEU A 132 -9.95 5.49 -9.15
CA LEU A 132 -9.68 4.07 -8.92
C LEU A 132 -8.24 3.86 -8.46
N ASN A 133 -8.03 2.98 -7.48
CA ASN A 133 -6.70 2.55 -7.06
C ASN A 133 -6.11 1.50 -8.02
N LEU A 134 -4.83 1.15 -7.85
CA LEU A 134 -4.15 0.13 -8.67
C LEU A 134 -4.89 -1.22 -8.71
N GLY A 135 -5.41 -1.67 -7.57
CA GLY A 135 -6.14 -2.94 -7.47
C GLY A 135 -7.50 -2.89 -8.18
N GLN A 136 -8.16 -1.75 -8.18
CA GLN A 136 -9.40 -1.54 -8.92
C GLN A 136 -9.13 -1.42 -10.42
N LEU A 137 -8.12 -0.62 -10.82
CA LEU A 137 -7.73 -0.45 -12.22
C LEU A 137 -7.39 -1.78 -12.89
N VAL A 138 -6.57 -2.61 -12.25
CA VAL A 138 -6.17 -3.88 -12.85
C VAL A 138 -7.38 -4.80 -13.01
N ASN A 139 -8.31 -4.80 -12.05
CA ASN A 139 -9.47 -5.70 -11.99
C ASN A 139 -10.71 -5.15 -12.69
N LEU A 140 -10.62 -3.98 -13.31
CA LEU A 140 -11.73 -3.32 -13.96
C LEU A 140 -12.23 -4.13 -15.16
N ARG A 141 -13.51 -4.46 -15.18
CA ARG A 141 -14.17 -5.25 -16.22
C ARG A 141 -15.18 -4.42 -17.01
N LEU A 142 -15.54 -4.92 -18.18
CA LEU A 142 -16.57 -4.32 -19.03
C LEU A 142 -17.93 -4.26 -18.30
N ASN A 143 -18.26 -5.29 -17.51
CA ASN A 143 -19.50 -5.34 -16.71
C ASN A 143 -19.54 -4.33 -15.56
N ASP A 144 -18.40 -3.70 -15.20
CA ASP A 144 -18.37 -2.64 -14.18
C ASP A 144 -18.80 -1.28 -14.75
N ILE A 145 -19.07 -1.20 -16.06
CA ILE A 145 -19.55 -0.03 -16.76
C ILE A 145 -21.07 -0.04 -16.81
N ASN A 146 -21.69 1.03 -16.33
CA ASN A 146 -23.11 1.27 -16.54
C ASN A 146 -23.30 2.57 -17.34
N PHE A 147 -23.59 2.42 -18.62
CA PHE A 147 -23.79 3.53 -19.57
C PHE A 147 -25.05 4.34 -19.29
N GLU A 148 -26.12 3.73 -18.78
CA GLU A 148 -27.37 4.44 -18.48
C GLU A 148 -27.17 5.47 -17.37
N ASN A 149 -26.49 5.06 -16.30
CA ASN A 149 -26.24 5.88 -15.13
C ASN A 149 -24.93 6.69 -15.21
N ASN A 150 -24.14 6.50 -16.27
CA ASN A 150 -22.78 7.04 -16.43
C ASN A 150 -21.90 6.72 -15.22
N THR A 151 -21.80 5.43 -14.88
CA THR A 151 -20.98 4.99 -13.74
C THR A 151 -19.96 3.92 -14.11
N LEU A 152 -18.85 3.94 -13.40
CA LEU A 152 -17.75 2.98 -13.47
C LEU A 152 -17.44 2.49 -12.05
N MET A 153 -17.64 1.21 -11.75
CA MET A 153 -17.56 0.66 -10.39
C MET A 153 -18.36 1.50 -9.37
N GLU A 154 -19.62 1.81 -9.68
CA GLU A 154 -20.53 2.65 -8.87
C GLU A 154 -20.13 4.12 -8.72
N LYS A 155 -19.07 4.57 -9.41
CA LYS A 155 -18.62 5.96 -9.39
C LYS A 155 -19.11 6.71 -10.61
N LYS A 156 -19.71 7.88 -10.39
CA LYS A 156 -20.14 8.76 -11.50
C LYS A 156 -18.94 9.23 -12.31
N VAL A 157 -19.03 9.09 -13.62
CA VAL A 157 -18.04 9.49 -14.60
C VAL A 157 -18.72 10.18 -15.79
N SER A 158 -17.93 10.85 -16.62
CA SER A 158 -18.39 11.50 -17.83
C SER A 158 -18.78 10.47 -18.90
N ARG A 159 -19.73 10.85 -19.74
CA ARG A 159 -20.08 10.07 -20.93
C ARG A 159 -18.90 9.92 -21.90
N GLU A 160 -18.01 10.90 -21.93
CA GLU A 160 -16.84 10.86 -22.82
C GLU A 160 -15.84 9.80 -22.36
N LEU A 161 -15.57 9.69 -21.06
CA LEU A 161 -14.73 8.61 -20.53
C LEU A 161 -15.31 7.24 -20.88
N LEU A 162 -16.61 7.03 -20.68
CA LEU A 162 -17.23 5.74 -21.03
C LEU A 162 -17.13 5.42 -22.52
N ARG A 163 -17.26 6.42 -23.39
CA ARG A 163 -17.05 6.25 -24.84
C ARG A 163 -15.60 5.91 -25.18
N GLU A 164 -14.64 6.56 -24.54
CA GLU A 164 -13.22 6.23 -24.73
C GLU A 164 -12.89 4.80 -24.29
N ILE A 165 -13.46 4.36 -23.17
CA ILE A 165 -13.36 2.98 -22.71
C ILE A 165 -13.96 2.03 -23.75
N GLN A 166 -15.17 2.30 -24.26
CA GLN A 166 -15.81 1.46 -25.25
C GLN A 166 -14.97 1.35 -26.53
N ARG A 167 -14.52 2.49 -27.08
CA ARG A 167 -13.63 2.53 -28.26
C ARG A 167 -12.37 1.72 -28.05
N HIS A 168 -11.82 1.73 -26.83
CA HIS A 168 -10.66 0.93 -26.48
C HIS A 168 -10.97 -0.57 -26.51
N CYS A 169 -12.07 -0.98 -25.87
CA CYS A 169 -12.51 -2.37 -25.83
C CYS A 169 -12.82 -2.91 -27.23
N ASP A 170 -13.49 -2.13 -28.08
CA ASP A 170 -13.82 -2.52 -29.45
C ASP A 170 -12.55 -2.74 -30.29
N ARG A 171 -11.57 -1.83 -30.17
CA ARG A 171 -10.31 -1.90 -30.93
C ARG A 171 -9.48 -3.13 -30.58
N GLU A 172 -9.46 -3.50 -29.30
CA GLU A 172 -8.62 -4.57 -28.78
C GLU A 172 -9.38 -5.90 -28.63
N ALA A 173 -10.64 -5.96 -29.07
CA ALA A 173 -11.53 -7.12 -28.92
C ALA A 173 -11.59 -7.66 -27.47
N ILE A 174 -11.72 -6.75 -26.50
CA ILE A 174 -11.70 -7.08 -25.07
C ILE A 174 -13.07 -7.56 -24.61
N ASN A 175 -13.12 -8.77 -24.05
CA ASN A 175 -14.36 -9.39 -23.57
C ASN A 175 -14.46 -9.47 -22.03
N GLU A 176 -13.41 -9.15 -21.28
CA GLU A 176 -13.41 -9.26 -19.82
C GLU A 176 -12.81 -8.03 -19.12
N ARG A 177 -11.48 -7.97 -19.01
CA ARG A 177 -10.75 -6.92 -18.27
C ARG A 177 -10.32 -5.79 -19.20
N ILE A 178 -10.68 -4.56 -18.85
CA ILE A 178 -10.36 -3.36 -19.65
C ILE A 178 -8.84 -3.22 -19.83
N PHE A 179 -8.08 -3.51 -18.78
CA PHE A 179 -6.64 -3.66 -18.85
C PHE A 179 -6.28 -5.13 -18.65
N ASN A 180 -6.11 -5.87 -19.73
CA ASN A 180 -5.64 -7.26 -19.69
C ASN A 180 -4.12 -7.34 -19.43
N VAL A 181 -3.68 -6.79 -18.29
CA VAL A 181 -2.28 -6.72 -17.87
C VAL A 181 -2.14 -6.93 -16.37
N THR A 182 -0.91 -7.13 -15.91
CA THR A 182 -0.61 -7.26 -14.48
C THR A 182 -0.52 -5.90 -13.79
N ILE A 183 -0.61 -5.89 -12.46
CA ILE A 183 -0.35 -4.68 -11.65
C ILE A 183 1.03 -4.09 -11.94
N TYR A 184 2.04 -4.95 -12.14
CA TYR A 184 3.40 -4.51 -12.45
C TYR A 184 3.48 -3.75 -13.77
N THR A 185 2.70 -4.17 -14.77
CA THR A 185 2.63 -3.48 -16.06
C THR A 185 2.03 -2.07 -15.92
N LEU A 186 0.95 -1.91 -15.13
CA LEU A 186 0.38 -0.58 -14.85
C LEU A 186 1.35 0.33 -14.10
N ILE A 187 2.07 -0.23 -13.11
CA ILE A 187 3.13 0.50 -12.40
C ILE A 187 4.23 0.93 -13.36
N ASN A 188 4.65 0.04 -14.26
CA ASN A 188 5.69 0.34 -15.24
C ASN A 188 5.27 1.46 -16.20
N TRP A 189 4.06 1.37 -16.79
CA TRP A 189 3.50 2.43 -17.63
C TRP A 189 3.49 3.78 -16.92
N ASN A 190 3.08 3.79 -15.66
CA ASN A 190 3.04 5.00 -14.87
C ASN A 190 4.44 5.53 -14.53
N ASN A 191 5.39 4.67 -14.19
CA ASN A 191 6.77 5.07 -13.92
C ASN A 191 7.43 5.66 -15.16
N GLU A 192 7.30 5.01 -16.31
CA GLU A 192 7.83 5.51 -17.59
C GLU A 192 7.23 6.87 -17.95
N ALA A 193 5.92 7.04 -17.84
CA ALA A 193 5.27 8.30 -18.16
C ALA A 193 5.68 9.43 -17.20
N THR A 194 5.64 9.17 -15.89
CA THR A 194 5.99 10.20 -14.88
C THR A 194 7.46 10.60 -14.96
N GLU A 195 8.37 9.64 -15.12
CA GLU A 195 9.79 9.92 -15.31
C GLU A 195 10.06 10.69 -16.59
N LYS A 196 9.45 10.29 -17.71
CA LYS A 196 9.66 10.93 -19.02
C LYS A 196 9.12 12.36 -19.07
N TYR A 197 7.92 12.61 -18.54
CA TYR A 197 7.23 13.89 -18.74
C TYR A 197 7.33 14.84 -17.54
N LEU A 198 7.63 14.34 -16.34
CA LEU A 198 7.74 15.15 -15.12
C LEU A 198 9.13 15.10 -14.48
N GLY A 199 10.06 14.29 -15.01
CA GLY A 199 11.42 14.15 -14.49
C GLY A 199 11.52 13.43 -13.14
N GLN A 200 10.42 12.86 -12.64
CA GLN A 200 10.38 12.13 -11.38
C GLN A 200 9.22 11.12 -11.36
N ARG A 201 9.36 10.05 -10.58
CA ARG A 201 8.34 9.00 -10.47
C ARG A 201 7.30 9.36 -9.43
N TYR A 202 6.04 9.32 -9.82
CA TYR A 202 4.90 9.42 -8.89
C TYR A 202 4.19 8.09 -8.79
N LYS A 203 3.84 7.63 -7.58
CA LYS A 203 2.97 6.46 -7.44
C LYS A 203 1.54 6.83 -7.80
N ILE A 204 0.76 5.90 -8.35
CA ILE A 204 -0.67 6.12 -8.63
C ILE A 204 -1.43 6.59 -7.38
N GLU A 205 -1.09 6.08 -6.20
CA GLU A 205 -1.71 6.56 -4.96
C GLU A 205 -1.39 8.03 -4.66
N ASP A 206 -0.16 8.47 -4.89
CA ASP A 206 0.22 9.86 -4.67
C ASP A 206 -0.40 10.77 -5.74
N ILE A 207 -0.64 10.26 -6.96
CA ILE A 207 -1.45 10.93 -7.99
C ILE A 207 -2.90 11.10 -7.54
N ARG A 208 -3.55 10.02 -7.11
CA ARG A 208 -4.93 10.03 -6.61
C ARG A 208 -5.06 11.04 -5.46
N HIS A 209 -4.16 10.98 -4.49
CA HIS A 209 -4.19 11.88 -3.35
C HIS A 209 -3.87 13.34 -3.73
N GLY A 210 -3.04 13.59 -4.75
CA GLY A 210 -2.81 14.93 -5.30
C GLY A 210 -4.08 15.52 -5.92
N ILE A 211 -4.75 14.76 -6.78
CA ILE A 211 -6.04 15.16 -7.36
C ILE A 211 -7.09 15.39 -6.26
N ALA A 212 -7.19 14.46 -5.30
CA ALA A 212 -8.11 14.59 -4.18
C ALA A 212 -7.86 15.87 -3.35
N LEU A 213 -6.58 16.20 -3.16
CA LEU A 213 -6.15 17.39 -2.44
C LEU A 213 -6.56 18.68 -3.16
N GLU A 214 -6.29 18.78 -4.47
CA GLU A 214 -6.49 20.02 -5.22
C GLU A 214 -7.93 20.24 -5.66
N VAL A 215 -8.62 19.18 -6.07
CA VAL A 215 -9.97 19.27 -6.62
C VAL A 215 -11.02 19.39 -5.52
N PHE A 216 -10.81 18.72 -4.39
CA PHE A 216 -11.82 18.59 -3.33
C PHE A 216 -11.39 19.24 -2.01
N LEU A 217 -10.28 18.77 -1.41
CA LEU A 217 -9.91 19.16 -0.04
C LEU A 217 -9.55 20.64 0.10
N LYS A 218 -8.77 21.22 -0.82
CA LYS A 218 -8.45 22.65 -0.84
C LYS A 218 -9.68 23.54 -1.03
N LYS A 219 -10.81 22.99 -1.49
CA LYS A 219 -12.10 23.68 -1.64
C LYS A 219 -13.06 23.41 -0.48
N GLY A 220 -12.61 22.68 0.55
CA GLY A 220 -13.44 22.29 1.70
C GLY A 220 -14.33 21.07 1.47
N ASP A 221 -14.29 20.43 0.30
CA ASP A 221 -15.13 19.27 -0.02
C ASP A 221 -14.50 17.95 0.47
N GLU A 222 -14.53 17.72 1.78
CA GLU A 222 -14.06 16.45 2.35
C GLU A 222 -14.94 15.25 1.93
N GLU A 223 -16.20 15.48 1.55
CA GLU A 223 -17.13 14.43 1.18
C GLU A 223 -16.85 13.89 -0.22
N GLY A 224 -16.67 14.80 -1.18
CA GLY A 224 -16.18 14.46 -2.52
C GLY A 224 -14.84 13.74 -2.45
N ALA A 225 -13.92 14.21 -1.60
CA ALA A 225 -12.64 13.52 -1.40
C ALA A 225 -12.81 12.09 -0.86
N THR A 226 -13.71 11.86 0.12
CA THR A 226 -14.00 10.50 0.62
C THR A 226 -14.57 9.59 -0.45
N LYS A 227 -15.51 10.09 -1.26
CA LYS A 227 -16.12 9.32 -2.35
C LYS A 227 -15.11 9.02 -3.46
N TYR A 228 -14.30 10.00 -3.83
CA TYR A 228 -13.25 9.87 -4.84
C TYR A 228 -12.18 8.84 -4.41
N LEU A 229 -11.66 8.94 -3.19
CA LEU A 229 -10.64 8.01 -2.68
C LEU A 229 -11.20 6.64 -2.27
N GLY A 230 -12.51 6.52 -2.08
CA GLY A 230 -13.17 5.30 -1.58
C GLY A 230 -12.96 5.09 -0.07
N VAL A 231 -12.82 6.16 0.69
CA VAL A 231 -12.56 6.12 2.14
C VAL A 231 -13.86 6.29 2.91
N LYS A 232 -14.18 5.36 3.81
CA LYS A 232 -15.43 5.38 4.58
C LYS A 232 -15.57 6.55 5.56
N LYS A 233 -14.46 7.05 6.12
CA LYS A 233 -14.47 8.04 7.22
C LYS A 233 -13.62 9.26 6.87
N LYS A 234 -14.21 10.46 7.01
CA LYS A 234 -13.50 11.75 6.86
C LYS A 234 -12.31 11.88 7.83
N THR A 235 -12.40 11.30 9.02
CA THR A 235 -11.30 11.27 10.01
C THR A 235 -10.05 10.56 9.50
N SER A 236 -10.20 9.48 8.73
CA SER A 236 -9.07 8.76 8.13
C SER A 236 -8.33 9.62 7.11
N ILE A 237 -9.05 10.41 6.31
CA ILE A 237 -8.45 11.38 5.38
C ILE A 237 -7.67 12.45 6.16
N ARG A 238 -8.29 13.10 7.15
CA ARG A 238 -7.65 14.12 7.98
C ARG A 238 -6.35 13.61 8.61
N GLN A 239 -6.40 12.40 9.17
CA GLN A 239 -5.22 11.76 9.77
C GLN A 239 -4.14 11.43 8.74
N PHE A 240 -4.52 10.96 7.55
CA PHE A 240 -3.59 10.63 6.48
C PHE A 240 -2.80 11.86 6.02
N TYR A 241 -3.47 12.95 5.65
CA TYR A 241 -2.79 14.16 5.17
C TYR A 241 -1.97 14.85 6.27
N LYS A 242 -2.45 14.85 7.52
CA LYS A 242 -1.65 15.33 8.67
C LYS A 242 -0.34 14.55 8.80
N ARG A 243 -0.38 13.21 8.67
CA ARG A 243 0.81 12.35 8.68
C ARG A 243 1.71 12.53 7.47
N ALA A 244 1.13 12.89 6.33
CA ALA A 244 1.85 13.21 5.10
C ALA A 244 2.50 14.61 5.14
N GLY A 245 2.30 15.39 6.20
CA GLY A 245 2.84 16.74 6.34
C GLY A 245 2.04 17.82 5.62
N VAL A 246 0.78 17.55 5.26
CA VAL A 246 -0.10 18.50 4.55
C VAL A 246 -1.24 18.96 5.46
N ASP A 247 -1.32 20.28 5.66
CA ASP A 247 -2.49 20.93 6.26
C ASP A 247 -3.29 21.65 5.17
N TYR A 248 -4.42 21.06 4.78
CA TYR A 248 -5.30 21.58 3.74
C TYR A 248 -6.45 22.43 4.28
N ARG A 249 -6.55 22.60 5.61
CA ARG A 249 -7.67 23.28 6.27
C ARG A 249 -7.37 24.74 6.59
N ASN A 250 -6.10 25.13 6.55
CA ASN A 250 -5.69 26.52 6.75
C ASN A 250 -5.57 27.20 5.38
N LYS A 251 -6.71 27.56 4.79
CA LYS A 251 -6.81 28.55 3.71
C LYS A 251 -8.11 29.33 3.84
#